data_AF-A0A5C7REY8-F1
#
_entry.id   AF-A0A5C7REY8-F1
#
_cell.length_a   1.000
_cell.length_b   1.000
_cell.length_c   1.000
_cell.angle_alpha   90.00
_cell.angle_beta   90.00
_cell.angle_gamma   90.00
#
_symmetry.space_group_name_H-M   'P 1'
#
loop_
_entity.id
_entity.type
_entity.pdbx_description
1 polymer ?
#
loop_
_entity_poly.entity_id
_entity_poly.type
_entity_poly.pdbx_seq_one_letter_code
_entity_poly.pdbx_strand_id
1 'polypeptide(L)'
;LTQILTDVAEIIGANILNIARQDYDPQGASVTILISEEPVIDKKAAGKEVISEAVVAHMDKSHITVHTYPETHPDNGIATFRADIDVATCGVISPLKALNYLIESLESDIVIMDYRVRGFTRDIKGKKHYIDHKINSIQDYLAKNIKSRYEMLDVNVYQENLFHTKMHLKEFDLDNYLFEEKAKNLSFKERMKIEARLRREIEELYQGRNLVE
;
A
#
# COMPACT_ATOMS: atom_id res chain seq x y z
N LEU A 1 -6.34 9.46 4.46
CA LEU A 1 -4.91 9.22 4.13
C LEU A 1 -3.98 9.49 5.30
N THR A 2 -3.83 10.73 5.80
CA THR A 2 -2.91 11.01 6.93
C THR A 2 -3.20 10.16 8.17
N GLN A 3 -4.47 9.95 8.52
CA GLN A 3 -4.84 9.07 9.64
C GLN A 3 -4.39 7.63 9.38
N ILE A 4 -4.68 7.08 8.20
CA ILE A 4 -4.27 5.71 7.81
C ILE A 4 -2.77 5.53 8.02
N LEU A 5 -1.94 6.46 7.53
CA LEU A 5 -0.49 6.35 7.66
C LEU A 5 0.00 6.56 9.10
N THR A 6 -0.72 7.36 9.89
CA THR A 6 -0.45 7.53 11.32
C THR A 6 -0.71 6.24 12.09
N ASP A 7 -1.83 5.58 11.81
CA ASP A 7 -2.18 4.29 12.40
C ASP A 7 -1.18 3.21 11.97
N VAL A 8 -0.72 3.21 10.72
CA VAL A 8 0.36 2.32 10.25
C VAL A 8 1.62 2.53 11.09
N ALA A 9 2.05 3.77 11.32
CA ALA A 9 3.21 4.08 12.16
C ALA A 9 3.04 3.53 13.58
N GLU A 10 1.84 3.68 14.17
CA GLU A 10 1.53 3.14 15.49
C GLU A 10 1.55 1.60 15.52
N ILE A 11 0.93 0.94 14.54
CA ILE A 11 0.88 -0.54 14.43
C ILE A 11 2.27 -1.15 14.32
N ILE A 12 3.17 -0.54 13.54
CA ILE A 12 4.54 -1.03 13.41
C ILE A 12 5.43 -0.63 14.60
N GLY A 13 4.96 0.26 15.47
CA GLY A 13 5.66 0.74 16.66
C GLY A 13 6.72 1.81 16.37
N ALA A 14 6.52 2.62 15.33
CA ALA A 14 7.45 3.67 14.94
C ALA A 14 7.03 5.05 15.48
N ASN A 15 8.03 5.88 15.80
CA ASN A 15 7.83 7.26 16.23
C ASN A 15 7.71 8.17 15.00
N ILE A 16 6.69 9.02 14.96
CA ILE A 16 6.53 10.02 13.90
C ILE A 16 7.42 11.23 14.20
N LEU A 17 8.31 11.53 13.25
CA LEU A 17 9.23 12.67 13.32
C LEU A 17 8.65 13.90 12.62
N ASN A 18 8.00 13.69 11.47
CA ASN A 18 7.42 14.75 10.65
C ASN A 18 6.29 14.19 9.78
N ILE A 19 5.28 15.02 9.50
CA ILE A 19 4.22 14.73 8.53
C ILE A 19 4.19 15.87 7.53
N ALA A 20 4.31 15.55 6.24
CA ALA A 20 4.07 16.46 5.13
C ALA A 20 2.90 15.95 4.29
N ARG A 21 2.04 16.86 3.81
CA ARG A 21 0.91 16.53 2.94
C ARG A 21 0.72 17.56 1.86
N GLN A 22 0.20 17.13 0.72
CA GLN A 22 -0.13 17.99 -0.40
C GLN A 22 -1.36 17.44 -1.13
N ASP A 23 -2.35 18.29 -1.35
CA ASP A 23 -3.49 18.00 -2.22
C ASP A 23 -3.19 18.61 -3.61
N TYR A 24 -3.62 17.94 -4.68
CA TYR A 24 -3.40 18.36 -6.06
C TYR A 24 -4.70 18.77 -6.74
N ASP A 25 -4.58 19.71 -7.68
CA ASP A 25 -5.66 20.14 -8.58
C ASP A 25 -5.46 19.44 -9.94
N PRO A 26 -6.50 18.84 -10.56
CA PRO A 26 -7.91 18.85 -10.15
C PRO A 26 -8.27 17.86 -9.02
N GLN A 27 -7.47 16.81 -8.81
CA GLN A 27 -7.75 15.78 -7.81
C GLN A 27 -6.49 14.98 -7.47
N GLY A 28 -6.51 14.32 -6.30
CA GLY A 28 -5.42 13.51 -5.76
C GLY A 28 -4.70 14.17 -4.59
N ALA A 29 -3.94 13.37 -3.86
CA ALA A 29 -3.23 13.79 -2.66
C ALA A 29 -2.01 12.91 -2.41
N SER A 30 -0.99 13.51 -1.78
CA SER A 30 0.23 12.86 -1.30
C SER A 30 0.41 13.12 0.19
N VAL A 31 0.85 12.10 0.93
CA VAL A 31 1.28 12.25 2.33
C VAL A 31 2.61 11.53 2.52
N THR A 32 3.54 12.17 3.22
CA THR A 32 4.82 11.60 3.63
C THR A 32 4.97 11.72 5.14
N ILE A 33 5.20 10.60 5.81
CA ILE A 33 5.51 10.54 7.23
C ILE A 33 6.95 10.06 7.38
N LEU A 34 7.78 10.88 8.02
CA LEU A 34 9.12 10.49 8.43
C LEU A 34 9.02 9.77 9.79
N ILE A 35 9.61 8.58 9.89
CA ILE A 35 9.53 7.75 11.10
C ILE A 35 10.90 7.29 11.61
N SER A 36 10.99 7.00 12.90
CA SER A 36 12.13 6.32 13.52
C SER A 36 11.70 5.17 14.42
N GLU A 37 12.50 4.11 14.46
CA GLU A 37 12.35 3.05 15.47
C GLU A 37 12.79 3.56 16.87
N GLU A 38 13.92 4.29 16.92
CA GLU A 38 14.46 4.80 18.19
C GLU A 38 13.59 5.90 18.79
N PRO A 39 13.61 6.07 20.14
CA PRO A 39 12.93 7.16 20.82
C PRO A 39 13.41 8.52 20.30
N VAL A 40 12.48 9.45 20.16
CA VAL A 40 12.81 10.84 19.82
C VAL A 40 13.56 11.45 21.00
N ILE A 41 14.86 11.72 20.84
CA ILE A 41 15.65 12.45 21.85
C ILE A 41 14.98 13.82 22.03
N ASP A 42 14.65 14.15 23.27
CA ASP A 42 13.94 15.39 23.61
C ASP A 42 14.73 16.60 23.09
N LYS A 43 14.07 17.47 22.32
CA LYS A 43 14.65 18.70 21.75
C LYS A 43 15.22 19.64 22.83
N LYS A 44 14.86 19.43 24.10
CA LYS A 44 15.46 20.15 25.25
C LYS A 44 16.82 19.59 25.70
N ALA A 45 17.10 18.32 25.42
CA ALA A 45 18.37 17.67 25.71
C ALA A 45 19.40 17.85 24.57
N ALA A 46 18.93 17.99 23.33
CA ALA A 46 19.75 18.41 22.20
C ALA A 46 19.87 19.95 22.20
N GLY A 47 21.07 20.49 22.40
CA GLY A 47 21.32 21.94 22.51
C GLY A 47 20.57 22.79 21.48
N LYS A 48 20.20 24.00 21.90
CA LYS A 48 19.28 24.99 21.28
C LYS A 48 19.58 25.44 19.84
N GLU A 49 20.58 24.86 19.16
CA GLU A 49 21.09 25.32 17.86
C GLU A 49 20.70 24.44 16.65
N VAL A 50 20.05 23.29 16.82
CA VAL A 50 19.76 22.38 15.68
C VAL A 50 18.33 22.54 15.11
N ILE A 51 17.61 23.60 15.48
CA ILE A 51 16.21 23.77 15.07
C ILE A 51 16.12 24.57 13.77
N SER A 52 16.63 23.98 12.69
CA SER A 52 16.17 24.30 11.34
C SER A 52 14.94 23.44 11.04
N GLU A 53 13.85 24.05 10.57
CA GLU A 53 12.56 23.41 10.24
C GLU A 53 12.65 22.33 9.16
N ALA A 54 13.80 22.22 8.48
CA ALA A 54 14.18 21.02 7.78
C ALA A 54 15.05 20.18 8.73
N VAL A 55 14.39 19.31 9.51
CA VAL A 55 15.06 18.18 10.19
C VAL A 55 16.05 17.62 9.19
N VAL A 56 17.33 17.77 9.48
CA VAL A 56 18.44 17.26 8.67
C VAL A 56 18.08 15.82 8.37
N ALA A 57 17.65 15.57 7.13
CA ALA A 57 17.19 14.29 6.65
C ALA A 57 18.42 13.40 6.55
N HIS A 58 18.88 12.91 7.69
CA HIS A 58 19.82 11.81 7.72
C HIS A 58 19.13 10.65 6.99
N MET A 59 19.83 10.10 6.01
CA MET A 59 19.41 8.94 5.22
C MET A 59 19.27 7.64 6.07
N ASP A 60 19.37 7.77 7.39
CA ASP A 60 19.15 6.70 8.37
C ASP A 60 17.67 6.56 8.76
N LYS A 61 16.81 7.53 8.39
CA LYS A 61 15.39 7.53 8.75
C LYS A 61 14.52 6.75 7.77
N SER A 62 13.53 6.11 8.35
CA SER A 62 12.49 5.35 7.68
C SER A 62 11.33 6.26 7.27
N HIS A 63 10.43 5.79 6.41
CA HIS A 63 9.31 6.60 5.95
C HIS A 63 8.08 5.78 5.60
N ILE A 64 6.94 6.46 5.60
CA ILE A 64 5.68 5.96 5.08
C ILE A 64 5.16 7.01 4.10
N THR A 65 4.88 6.63 2.87
CA THR A 65 4.34 7.54 1.85
C THR A 65 3.07 6.99 1.24
N VAL A 66 2.20 7.88 0.80
CA VAL A 66 1.06 7.53 -0.06
C VAL A 66 0.92 8.57 -1.16
N HIS A 67 0.60 8.11 -2.36
CA HIS A 67 0.22 8.92 -3.52
C HIS A 67 -1.09 8.38 -4.07
N THR A 68 -2.03 9.28 -4.38
CA THR A 68 -3.34 8.88 -4.90
C THR A 68 -3.59 9.45 -6.29
N TYR A 69 -4.18 8.62 -7.14
CA TYR A 69 -4.46 8.89 -8.55
C TYR A 69 -5.92 8.54 -8.85
N PRO A 70 -6.87 9.42 -8.48
CA PRO A 70 -8.22 9.35 -9.02
C PRO A 70 -8.20 9.68 -10.52
N GLU A 71 -8.91 8.89 -11.30
CA GLU A 71 -9.03 9.01 -12.75
C GLU A 71 -10.48 8.75 -13.17
N THR A 72 -10.91 9.35 -14.28
CA THR A 72 -12.23 9.08 -14.87
C THR A 72 -12.08 8.90 -16.35
N HIS A 73 -12.42 7.71 -16.82
CA HIS A 73 -12.32 7.34 -18.21
C HIS A 73 -13.22 8.27 -19.06
N PRO A 74 -12.66 9.00 -20.04
CA PRO A 74 -13.37 10.06 -20.77
C PRO A 74 -14.60 9.57 -21.54
N ASP A 75 -14.55 8.37 -22.12
CA ASP A 75 -15.62 7.85 -23.00
C ASP A 75 -16.54 6.78 -22.38
N ASN A 76 -16.12 6.16 -21.26
CA ASN A 76 -16.76 4.94 -20.76
C ASN A 76 -17.51 5.09 -19.43
N GLY A 77 -17.35 6.24 -18.74
CA GLY A 77 -18.04 6.52 -17.48
C GLY A 77 -17.56 5.68 -16.30
N ILE A 78 -16.39 5.06 -16.41
CA ILE A 78 -15.73 4.36 -15.31
C ILE A 78 -14.81 5.35 -14.60
N ALA A 79 -14.84 5.35 -13.27
CA ALA A 79 -13.89 6.08 -12.45
C ALA A 79 -13.04 5.08 -11.68
N THR A 80 -11.73 5.32 -11.67
CA THR A 80 -10.74 4.46 -11.03
C THR A 80 -10.02 5.26 -9.96
N PHE A 81 -9.73 4.63 -8.83
CA PHE A 81 -8.93 5.22 -7.77
C PHE A 81 -7.76 4.32 -7.43
N ARG A 82 -6.54 4.82 -7.64
CA ARG A 82 -5.31 4.12 -7.24
C ARG A 82 -4.66 4.83 -6.06
N ALA A 83 -4.17 4.05 -5.10
CA ALA A 83 -3.32 4.53 -4.02
C ALA A 83 -2.02 3.71 -4.00
N ASP A 84 -0.89 4.39 -4.16
CA ASP A 84 0.45 3.80 -4.10
C ASP A 84 1.02 4.10 -2.71
N ILE A 85 1.33 3.06 -1.93
CA ILE A 85 1.82 3.20 -0.54
C ILE A 85 3.19 2.53 -0.40
N ASP A 86 4.18 3.25 0.13
CA ASP A 86 5.46 2.68 0.56
C ASP A 86 5.60 2.72 2.08
N VAL A 87 6.03 1.60 2.67
CA VAL A 87 6.29 1.47 4.10
C VAL A 87 7.73 0.99 4.28
N ALA A 88 8.63 1.95 4.38
CA ALA A 88 10.04 1.72 4.55
C ALA A 88 10.39 1.72 6.04
N THR A 89 10.84 0.58 6.58
CA THR A 89 11.32 0.48 7.97
C THR A 89 12.82 0.15 8.03
N CYS A 90 13.40 0.38 9.22
CA CYS A 90 14.77 0.04 9.61
C CYS A 90 14.71 -0.67 10.96
N GLY A 91 15.71 -1.48 11.29
CA GLY A 91 15.82 -2.17 12.58
C GLY A 91 14.99 -3.45 12.65
N VAL A 92 14.27 -3.65 13.76
CA VAL A 92 13.51 -4.88 14.05
C VAL A 92 11.99 -4.71 13.83
N ILE A 93 11.54 -3.50 13.49
CA ILE A 93 10.14 -3.27 13.14
C ILE A 93 9.85 -3.71 11.70
N SER A 94 8.76 -4.49 11.53
CA SER A 94 8.37 -5.05 10.23
C SER A 94 7.13 -4.37 9.68
N PRO A 95 7.13 -3.93 8.40
CA PRO A 95 5.96 -3.33 7.77
C PRO A 95 4.81 -4.34 7.61
N LEU A 96 5.13 -5.65 7.60
CA LEU A 96 4.13 -6.73 7.48
C LEU A 96 3.10 -6.71 8.62
N LYS A 97 3.42 -6.09 9.77
CA LYS A 97 2.47 -5.93 10.89
C LYS A 97 1.25 -5.07 10.53
N ALA A 98 1.43 -4.08 9.65
CA ALA A 98 0.35 -3.16 9.24
C ALA A 98 -0.38 -3.61 7.95
N LEU A 99 0.04 -4.72 7.35
CA LEU A 99 -0.44 -5.15 6.04
C LEU A 99 -1.96 -5.36 6.00
N ASN A 100 -2.51 -6.08 6.99
CA ASN A 100 -3.94 -6.34 7.06
C ASN A 100 -4.76 -5.05 7.23
N TYR A 101 -4.27 -4.14 8.09
CA TYR A 101 -4.90 -2.84 8.32
C TYR A 101 -4.94 -2.00 7.04
N LEU A 102 -3.85 -1.96 6.27
CA LEU A 102 -3.79 -1.22 5.00
C LEU A 102 -4.81 -1.73 3.98
N ILE A 103 -4.92 -3.06 3.83
CA ILE A 103 -5.87 -3.68 2.90
C ILE A 103 -7.31 -3.39 3.32
N GLU A 104 -7.61 -3.50 4.62
CA GLU A 104 -8.96 -3.25 5.15
C GLU A 104 -9.33 -1.77 5.12
N SER A 105 -8.38 -0.85 5.25
CA SER A 105 -8.64 0.60 5.25
C SER A 105 -8.98 1.16 3.87
N LEU A 106 -8.56 0.48 2.80
CA LEU A 106 -8.79 0.93 1.42
C LEU A 106 -9.86 0.13 0.68
N GLU A 107 -10.18 -1.08 1.15
CA GLU A 107 -11.18 -1.98 0.55
C GLU A 107 -11.01 -2.20 -0.97
N SER A 108 -9.76 -2.21 -1.45
CA SER A 108 -9.45 -2.19 -2.88
C SER A 108 -9.90 -3.45 -3.63
N ASP A 109 -10.39 -3.31 -4.86
CA ASP A 109 -10.68 -4.44 -5.75
C ASP A 109 -9.45 -5.25 -6.11
N ILE A 110 -8.33 -4.56 -6.32
CA ILE A 110 -7.03 -5.10 -6.69
C ILE A 110 -6.00 -4.58 -5.70
N VAL A 111 -5.13 -5.46 -5.23
CA VAL A 111 -3.97 -5.08 -4.42
C VAL A 111 -2.74 -5.79 -4.97
N ILE A 112 -1.69 -5.00 -5.19
CA ILE A 112 -0.39 -5.49 -5.63
C ILE A 112 0.61 -5.11 -4.54
N MET A 113 1.35 -6.10 -4.05
CA MET A 113 2.23 -5.93 -2.89
C MET A 113 3.61 -6.45 -3.22
N ASP A 114 4.61 -5.58 -2.98
CA ASP A 114 6.02 -5.93 -3.03
C ASP A 114 6.60 -5.84 -1.62
N TYR A 115 7.23 -6.93 -1.18
CA TYR A 115 8.05 -6.94 0.03
C TYR A 115 9.51 -7.19 -0.36
N ARG A 116 10.35 -6.20 -0.09
CA ARG A 116 11.77 -6.22 -0.43
C ARG A 116 12.61 -6.04 0.82
N VAL A 117 13.50 -7.00 1.07
CA VAL A 117 14.52 -6.87 2.11
C VAL A 117 15.63 -5.96 1.59
N ARG A 118 15.93 -4.88 2.33
CA ARG A 118 16.96 -3.91 1.97
C ARG A 118 18.12 -3.98 2.95
N GLY A 119 19.34 -4.05 2.43
CA GLY A 119 20.56 -4.08 3.25
C GLY A 119 20.79 -5.41 3.97
N PHE A 120 21.79 -5.42 4.85
CA PHE A 120 22.12 -6.57 5.71
C PHE A 120 22.86 -6.08 6.97
N THR A 121 22.78 -6.84 8.04
CA THR A 121 23.65 -6.72 9.21
C THR A 121 24.69 -7.84 9.23
N ARG A 122 25.72 -7.73 10.06
CA ARG A 122 26.79 -8.73 10.16
C ARG A 122 26.97 -9.15 11.61
N ASP A 123 27.05 -10.46 11.85
CA ASP A 123 27.31 -10.98 13.19
C ASP A 123 28.79 -10.90 13.58
N ILE A 124 29.09 -11.26 14.84
CA ILE A 124 30.44 -11.28 15.40
C ILE A 124 31.42 -12.22 14.67
N LYS A 125 30.90 -13.19 13.90
CA LYS A 125 31.70 -14.13 13.09
C LYS A 125 31.87 -13.65 11.65
N GLY A 126 31.33 -12.48 11.31
CA GLY A 126 31.40 -11.91 9.99
C GLY A 126 30.34 -12.43 9.01
N LYS A 127 29.35 -13.23 9.45
CA LYS A 127 28.28 -13.72 8.56
C LYS A 127 27.24 -12.62 8.34
N LYS A 128 26.80 -12.44 7.09
CA LYS A 128 25.74 -11.50 6.73
C LYS A 128 24.37 -12.08 7.05
N HIS A 129 23.50 -11.24 7.61
CA HIS A 129 22.10 -11.53 7.90
C HIS A 129 21.24 -10.49 7.19
N TYR A 130 20.34 -10.95 6.32
CA TYR A 130 19.50 -10.09 5.50
C TYR A 130 18.11 -9.93 6.10
N ILE A 131 17.57 -11.02 6.66
CA ILE A 131 16.24 -11.09 7.24
C ILE A 131 16.30 -11.83 8.57
N ASP A 132 15.51 -11.37 9.54
CA ASP A 132 15.42 -11.89 10.91
C ASP A 132 14.22 -12.83 11.12
N HIS A 133 13.37 -12.99 10.12
CA HIS A 133 12.21 -13.87 10.12
C HIS A 133 12.14 -14.70 8.83
N LYS A 134 11.36 -15.78 8.86
CA LYS A 134 11.11 -16.60 7.68
C LYS A 134 9.94 -16.02 6.89
N ILE A 135 10.14 -15.79 5.60
CA ILE A 135 9.07 -15.44 4.66
C ILE A 135 9.26 -16.29 3.40
N ASN A 136 8.18 -16.98 3.01
CA ASN A 136 8.09 -17.62 1.70
C ASN A 136 7.12 -16.87 0.81
N SER A 137 6.07 -16.29 1.41
CA SER A 137 5.02 -15.53 0.73
C SER A 137 4.55 -14.37 1.60
N ILE A 138 4.18 -13.24 0.98
CA ILE A 138 3.45 -12.17 1.68
C ILE A 138 2.10 -12.70 2.16
N GLN A 139 1.49 -13.63 1.44
CA GLN A 139 0.21 -14.25 1.80
C GLN A 139 0.27 -14.91 3.18
N ASP A 140 1.43 -15.39 3.65
CA ASP A 140 1.56 -15.98 4.98
C ASP A 140 1.17 -15.00 6.11
N TYR A 141 1.25 -13.70 5.85
CA TYR A 141 0.96 -12.60 6.78
C TYR A 141 -0.47 -12.06 6.68
N LEU A 142 -1.27 -12.55 5.72
CA LEU A 142 -2.65 -12.12 5.54
C LEU A 142 -3.62 -12.89 6.46
N ALA A 143 -4.56 -12.15 7.03
CA ALA A 143 -5.64 -12.66 7.86
C ALA A 143 -6.61 -13.52 7.02
N LYS A 144 -7.27 -14.48 7.68
CA LYS A 144 -8.10 -15.49 7.01
C LYS A 144 -9.26 -14.87 6.21
N ASN A 145 -9.87 -13.80 6.75
CA ASN A 145 -10.94 -13.05 6.10
C ASN A 145 -10.48 -12.38 4.79
N ILE A 146 -9.25 -11.85 4.76
CA ILE A 146 -8.68 -11.27 3.53
C ILE A 146 -8.44 -12.39 2.52
N LYS A 147 -7.78 -13.49 2.92
CA LYS A 147 -7.54 -14.65 2.05
C LYS A 147 -8.81 -15.25 1.46
N SER A 148 -9.93 -15.23 2.19
CA SER A 148 -11.21 -15.71 1.66
C SER A 148 -11.78 -14.79 0.59
N ARG A 149 -11.61 -13.47 0.69
CA ARG A 149 -12.17 -12.48 -0.25
C ARG A 149 -11.40 -12.39 -1.56
N TYR A 150 -10.08 -12.59 -1.53
CA TYR A 150 -9.23 -12.38 -2.70
C TYR A 150 -8.73 -13.68 -3.32
N GLU A 151 -8.66 -13.71 -4.64
CA GLU A 151 -7.77 -14.61 -5.38
C GLU A 151 -6.37 -14.01 -5.39
N MET A 152 -5.34 -14.83 -5.16
CA MET A 152 -3.97 -14.36 -4.90
C MET A 152 -2.96 -15.17 -5.71
N LEU A 153 -1.98 -14.48 -6.29
CA LEU A 153 -0.89 -15.06 -7.08
C LEU A 153 0.45 -14.52 -6.58
N ASP A 154 1.41 -15.42 -6.35
CA ASP A 154 2.78 -15.07 -5.98
C ASP A 154 3.75 -15.13 -7.15
N VAL A 155 4.68 -14.17 -7.19
CA VAL A 155 5.79 -14.12 -8.16
C VAL A 155 7.10 -13.75 -7.42
N ASN A 156 7.54 -14.62 -6.52
CA ASN A 156 8.70 -14.34 -5.66
C ASN A 156 10.04 -14.59 -6.38
N VAL A 157 11.02 -13.71 -6.16
CA VAL A 157 12.42 -13.85 -6.58
C VAL A 157 13.30 -14.00 -5.34
N TYR A 158 13.38 -15.22 -4.82
CA TYR A 158 14.01 -15.52 -3.54
C TYR A 158 15.49 -15.11 -3.47
N GLN A 159 16.23 -15.25 -4.57
CA GLN A 159 17.65 -14.89 -4.65
C GLN A 159 17.89 -13.40 -4.39
N GLU A 160 16.90 -12.56 -4.70
CA GLU A 160 16.95 -11.11 -4.54
C GLU A 160 16.21 -10.61 -3.28
N ASN A 161 15.71 -11.54 -2.44
CA ASN A 161 14.83 -11.25 -1.31
C ASN A 161 13.65 -10.32 -1.69
N LEU A 162 13.08 -10.57 -2.86
CA LEU A 162 11.92 -9.88 -3.39
C LEU A 162 10.73 -10.84 -3.40
N PHE A 163 9.66 -10.45 -2.72
CA PHE A 163 8.42 -11.20 -2.62
C PHE A 163 7.32 -10.34 -3.22
N HIS A 164 6.49 -10.94 -4.06
CA HIS A 164 5.46 -10.24 -4.81
C HIS A 164 4.17 -11.04 -4.74
N THR A 165 3.09 -10.39 -4.33
CA THR A 165 1.74 -10.97 -4.34
C THR A 165 0.81 -10.00 -5.05
N LYS A 166 0.10 -10.51 -6.06
CA LYS A 166 -1.02 -9.83 -6.70
C LYS A 166 -2.31 -10.45 -6.22
N MET A 167 -3.32 -9.64 -5.97
CA MET A 167 -4.62 -10.14 -5.56
C MET A 167 -5.76 -9.30 -6.12
N HIS A 168 -6.89 -9.95 -6.43
CA HIS A 168 -8.13 -9.28 -6.78
C HIS A 168 -9.33 -9.98 -6.13
N LEU A 169 -10.46 -9.28 -5.99
CA LEU A 169 -11.67 -9.84 -5.41
C LEU A 169 -12.18 -11.05 -6.21
N LYS A 170 -12.61 -12.10 -5.51
CA LYS A 170 -13.23 -13.29 -6.12
C LYS A 170 -14.64 -13.02 -6.61
N GLU A 171 -15.40 -12.30 -5.80
CA GLU A 171 -16.81 -12.06 -6.06
C GLU A 171 -16.98 -10.69 -6.69
N PHE A 172 -17.63 -10.68 -7.85
CA PHE A 172 -18.03 -9.48 -8.53
C PHE A 172 -19.51 -9.23 -8.26
N ASP A 173 -19.82 -8.06 -7.71
CA ASP A 173 -21.19 -7.58 -7.53
C ASP A 173 -21.34 -6.20 -8.15
N LEU A 174 -22.16 -6.10 -9.20
CA LEU A 174 -22.40 -4.84 -9.90
C LEU A 174 -22.91 -3.73 -8.97
N ASP A 175 -23.70 -4.08 -7.93
CA ASP A 175 -24.27 -3.08 -7.02
C ASP A 175 -23.21 -2.32 -6.20
N ASN A 176 -21.97 -2.82 -6.13
CA ASN A 176 -20.84 -2.14 -5.48
C ASN A 176 -20.18 -1.09 -6.36
N TYR A 177 -20.42 -1.12 -7.68
CA TYR A 177 -19.79 -0.21 -8.65
C TYR A 177 -20.75 0.86 -9.20
N LEU A 178 -22.01 0.84 -8.76
CA LEU A 178 -23.02 1.82 -9.14
C LEU A 178 -23.14 2.88 -8.04
N PHE A 179 -23.01 4.16 -8.40
CA PHE A 179 -23.07 5.27 -7.45
C PHE A 179 -24.49 5.52 -6.90
N GLU A 180 -25.45 5.76 -7.80
CA GLU A 180 -26.82 6.19 -7.44
C GLU A 180 -27.91 5.27 -8.01
N GLU A 181 -27.51 4.15 -8.61
CA GLU A 181 -28.43 3.21 -9.23
C GLU A 181 -28.23 1.80 -8.66
N LYS A 182 -29.26 0.96 -8.77
CA LYS A 182 -29.16 -0.47 -8.46
C LYS A 182 -29.28 -1.30 -9.71
N ALA A 183 -28.55 -2.40 -9.73
CA ALA A 183 -28.47 -3.31 -10.85
C ALA A 183 -29.84 -3.90 -11.25
N LYS A 184 -30.78 -3.97 -10.30
CA LYS A 184 -32.19 -4.38 -10.53
C LYS A 184 -33.03 -3.36 -11.31
N ASN A 185 -32.64 -2.09 -11.30
CA ASN A 185 -33.35 -1.00 -11.98
C ASN A 185 -32.87 -0.81 -13.42
N LEU A 186 -31.73 -1.41 -13.78
CA LEU A 186 -31.18 -1.41 -15.13
C LEU A 186 -31.85 -2.48 -16.00
N SER A 187 -31.99 -2.20 -17.30
CA SER A 187 -32.39 -3.25 -18.24
C SER A 187 -31.31 -4.34 -18.32
N PHE A 188 -31.71 -5.57 -18.65
CA PHE A 188 -30.78 -6.68 -18.83
C PHE A 188 -29.62 -6.34 -19.78
N LYS A 189 -29.92 -5.62 -20.87
CA LYS A 189 -28.93 -5.23 -21.88
C LYS A 189 -27.92 -4.22 -21.32
N GLU A 190 -28.36 -3.25 -20.54
CA GLU A 190 -27.47 -2.27 -19.89
C GLU A 190 -26.61 -2.93 -18.85
N ARG A 191 -27.20 -3.79 -18.03
CA ARG A 191 -26.50 -4.56 -17.00
C ARG A 191 -25.35 -5.36 -17.59
N MET A 192 -25.63 -6.17 -18.62
CA MET A 192 -24.61 -6.94 -19.35
C MET A 192 -23.50 -6.06 -19.94
N LYS A 193 -23.86 -4.90 -20.49
CA LYS A 193 -22.88 -3.96 -21.07
C LYS A 193 -21.96 -3.35 -20.00
N ILE A 194 -22.51 -2.93 -18.87
CA ILE A 194 -21.74 -2.31 -17.77
C ILE A 194 -20.85 -3.36 -17.12
N GLU A 195 -21.37 -4.55 -16.83
CA GLU A 195 -20.58 -5.65 -16.25
C GLU A 195 -19.41 -6.04 -17.15
N ALA A 196 -19.63 -6.15 -18.46
CA ALA A 196 -18.55 -6.47 -19.40
C ALA A 196 -17.45 -5.39 -19.40
N ARG A 197 -17.82 -4.11 -19.31
CA ARG A 197 -16.86 -2.99 -19.25
C ARG A 197 -16.07 -2.99 -17.93
N LEU A 198 -16.76 -3.12 -16.80
CA LEU A 198 -16.10 -3.16 -15.48
C LEU A 198 -15.17 -4.36 -15.35
N ARG A 199 -15.60 -5.55 -15.78
CA ARG A 199 -14.76 -6.75 -15.76
C ARG A 199 -13.52 -6.59 -16.64
N ARG A 200 -13.67 -5.98 -17.81
CA ARG A 200 -12.53 -5.68 -18.68
C ARG A 200 -11.57 -4.71 -18.01
N GLU A 201 -12.06 -3.61 -17.44
CA GLU A 201 -11.24 -2.63 -16.71
C GLU A 201 -10.47 -3.29 -15.56
N ILE A 202 -11.16 -4.04 -14.70
CA ILE A 202 -10.55 -4.75 -13.56
C ILE A 202 -9.47 -5.72 -14.06
N GLU A 203 -9.73 -6.49 -15.12
CA GLU A 203 -8.74 -7.42 -15.67
C GLU A 203 -7.54 -6.69 -16.29
N GLU A 204 -7.75 -5.59 -17.02
CA GLU A 204 -6.68 -4.78 -17.60
C GLU A 204 -5.79 -4.17 -16.51
N LEU A 205 -6.39 -3.64 -15.45
CA LEU A 205 -5.68 -3.13 -14.26
C LEU A 205 -4.94 -4.25 -13.53
N TYR A 206 -5.58 -5.42 -13.35
CA TYR A 206 -4.95 -6.56 -12.69
C TYR A 206 -3.77 -7.10 -13.50
N GLN A 207 -3.88 -7.19 -14.82
CA GLN A 207 -2.80 -7.65 -15.69
C GLN A 207 -1.73 -6.57 -15.93
N GLY A 208 -2.06 -5.30 -15.75
CA GLY A 208 -1.18 -4.17 -16.04
C GLY A 208 -0.97 -3.96 -17.55
N ARG A 209 -1.93 -4.36 -18.38
CA ARG A 209 -1.88 -4.21 -19.84
C ARG A 209 -3.29 -4.20 -20.44
N ASN A 210 -3.42 -3.58 -21.61
CA ASN A 210 -4.66 -3.64 -22.38
C ASN A 210 -4.90 -5.07 -22.89
N LEU A 211 -6.15 -5.53 -22.81
CA LEU A 211 -6.54 -6.80 -23.41
C LEU A 211 -6.74 -6.61 -24.92
N VAL A 212 -6.29 -7.60 -25.68
CA VAL A 212 -6.53 -7.66 -27.13
C VAL A 212 -8.02 -7.95 -27.35
N GLU A 213 -8.65 -7.22 -28.27
CA GLU A 213 -10.04 -7.44 -28.68
C GLU A 213 -10.26 -8.78 -29.38
#